data_AF-A0A2V6ZPB3-F1
#
_entry.id   AF-A0A2V6ZPB3-F1
#
_cell.length_a   1.000
_cell.length_b   1.000
_cell.length_c   1.000
_cell.angle_alpha   90.00
_cell.angle_beta   90.00
_cell.angle_gamma   90.00
#
_symmetry.space_group_name_H-M   'P 1'
#
loop_
_entity.id
_entity.type
_entity.pdbx_description
1 polymer ?
#
loop_
_entity_poly.entity_id
_entity_poly.type
_entity_poly.pdbx_seq_one_letter_code
_entity_poly.pdbx_strand_id
1 'polypeptide(L)'
;MSVRAVEFEPTFEGWQAAARALLRDGVPPADVRWRETASGAQPSLIADATASSSGAVRVPRRFLDLGRRAAAASDPARWQILYETLWRLVHENHDLLNDARDPGVRRLGALAMQESEGEPEGEGAARLVPAGAGLAALRVAAASCTGCDLYRHATQTVFGRGPADARIVLVGEQPGDQEDLKGAPFVGPAGEVFDRALADVGLERERLYVTNAVKHFKFEARGKRRIHQTPRANELAACRPWLDAELAAIKPEILVCLGATAARAIFGAGFRIMKDRGRFAATRWAPRTIATLHPSAVLRGEDPAQEAKLYQMLVEDLRLVATA
;
A
#
# COMPACT_ATOMS: atom_id res chain seq x y z
N MET A 1 -2.98 28.97 -37.46
CA MET A 1 -2.13 27.76 -37.43
C MET A 1 -3.05 26.56 -37.53
N SER A 2 -2.65 25.50 -38.26
CA SER A 2 -3.51 24.33 -38.52
C SER A 2 -3.33 23.30 -37.40
N VAL A 3 -4.42 22.89 -36.76
CA VAL A 3 -4.39 21.86 -35.70
C VAL A 3 -3.98 20.52 -36.30
N ARG A 4 -2.91 19.90 -35.77
CA ARG A 4 -2.39 18.61 -36.20
C ARG A 4 -3.12 17.48 -35.48
N ALA A 5 -3.79 16.61 -36.25
CA ALA A 5 -4.32 15.36 -35.71
C ALA A 5 -3.18 14.34 -35.54
N VAL A 6 -3.09 13.73 -34.35
CA VAL A 6 -2.06 12.75 -34.01
C VAL A 6 -2.73 11.44 -33.65
N GLU A 7 -2.53 10.45 -34.51
CA GLU A 7 -3.04 9.10 -34.32
C GLU A 7 -2.01 8.24 -33.58
N PHE A 8 -2.47 7.47 -32.60
CA PHE A 8 -1.61 6.66 -31.74
C PHE A 8 -2.38 5.48 -31.15
N GLU A 9 -1.65 4.42 -30.78
CA GLU A 9 -2.21 3.32 -30.01
C GLU A 9 -2.57 3.81 -28.59
N PRO A 10 -3.77 3.56 -28.07
CA PRO A 10 -4.27 4.10 -26.79
C PRO A 10 -3.61 3.47 -25.55
N THR A 11 -2.30 3.25 -25.58
CA THR A 11 -1.45 2.88 -24.45
C THR A 11 -0.59 4.07 -24.02
N PHE A 12 -0.09 4.04 -22.78
CA PHE A 12 0.83 5.08 -22.30
C PHE A 12 2.11 5.13 -23.16
N GLU A 13 2.63 3.98 -23.59
CA GLU A 13 3.79 3.85 -24.46
C GLU A 13 3.53 4.45 -25.85
N GLY A 14 2.39 4.16 -26.46
CA GLY A 14 1.98 4.71 -27.75
C GLY A 14 1.85 6.22 -27.71
N TRP A 15 1.18 6.74 -26.67
CA TRP A 15 1.12 8.18 -26.41
C TRP A 15 2.50 8.80 -26.16
N GLN A 16 3.35 8.16 -25.36
CA GLN A 16 4.68 8.67 -25.02
C GLN A 16 5.57 8.84 -26.25
N ALA A 17 5.51 7.89 -27.20
CA ALA A 17 6.25 7.98 -28.46
C ALA A 17 5.82 9.20 -29.28
N ALA A 18 4.50 9.40 -29.43
CA ALA A 18 3.93 10.55 -30.15
C ALA A 18 4.23 11.88 -29.45
N ALA A 19 4.07 11.96 -28.12
CA ALA A 19 4.35 13.14 -27.32
C ALA A 19 5.83 13.57 -27.40
N ARG A 20 6.76 12.61 -27.45
CA ARG A 20 8.19 12.88 -27.63
C ARG A 20 8.50 13.50 -28.99
N ALA A 21 7.83 13.06 -30.05
CA ALA A 21 7.99 13.66 -31.38
C ALA A 21 7.48 15.11 -31.39
N LEU A 22 6.29 15.35 -30.84
CA LEU A 22 5.71 16.70 -30.75
C LEU A 22 6.54 17.67 -29.91
N LEU A 23 7.10 17.22 -28.77
CA LEU A 23 8.02 18.03 -27.97
C LEU A 23 9.30 18.39 -28.73
N ARG A 24 9.85 17.44 -29.49
CA ARG A 24 11.05 17.68 -30.31
C ARG A 24 10.78 18.71 -31.41
N ASP A 25 9.60 18.63 -32.01
CA ASP A 25 9.14 19.54 -33.06
C ASP A 25 8.63 20.89 -32.51
N GLY A 26 8.59 21.06 -31.18
CA GLY A 26 8.15 22.30 -30.52
C GLY A 26 6.67 22.62 -30.72
N VAL A 27 5.81 21.62 -30.88
CA VAL A 27 4.37 21.81 -31.16
C VAL A 27 3.59 22.04 -29.85
N PRO A 28 2.97 23.22 -29.63
CA PRO A 28 2.27 23.50 -28.38
C PRO A 28 0.96 22.70 -28.27
N PRO A 29 0.44 22.44 -27.04
CA PRO A 29 -0.77 21.64 -26.84
C PRO A 29 -2.02 22.15 -27.56
N ALA A 30 -2.12 23.46 -27.81
CA ALA A 30 -3.25 24.07 -28.52
C ALA A 30 -3.31 23.66 -30.00
N ASP A 31 -2.19 23.22 -30.58
CA ASP A 31 -2.09 22.83 -31.99
C ASP A 31 -2.19 21.30 -32.18
N VAL A 32 -2.50 20.54 -31.13
CA VAL A 32 -2.55 19.07 -31.15
C VAL A 32 -3.96 18.58 -30.91
N ARG A 33 -4.39 17.58 -31.69
CA ARG A 33 -5.61 16.81 -31.43
C ARG A 33 -5.31 15.32 -31.45
N TRP A 34 -5.47 14.68 -30.30
CA TRP A 34 -5.25 13.25 -30.12
C TRP A 34 -6.38 12.42 -30.72
N ARG A 35 -6.04 11.33 -31.41
CA ARG A 35 -6.97 10.34 -31.95
C ARG A 35 -6.46 8.93 -31.67
N GLU A 36 -7.29 8.10 -31.05
CA GLU A 36 -6.95 6.72 -30.74
C GLU A 36 -7.14 5.86 -31.98
N THR A 37 -6.18 4.98 -32.28
CA THR A 37 -6.33 3.95 -33.30
C THR A 37 -7.08 2.75 -32.71
N ALA A 38 -7.89 2.05 -33.52
CA ALA A 38 -8.56 0.83 -33.08
C ALA A 38 -7.52 -0.22 -32.65
N SER A 39 -7.70 -0.85 -31.48
CA SER A 39 -6.80 -1.90 -30.99
C SER A 39 -6.63 -3.00 -32.03
N GLY A 40 -5.39 -3.20 -32.49
CA GLY A 40 -5.04 -4.19 -33.53
C GLY A 40 -4.82 -3.62 -34.94
N ALA A 41 -5.05 -2.33 -35.18
CA ALA A 41 -4.62 -1.68 -36.41
C ALA A 41 -3.17 -1.19 -36.28
N GLN A 42 -2.27 -1.68 -37.13
CA GLN A 42 -0.91 -1.14 -37.20
C GLN A 42 -0.97 0.34 -37.62
N PRO A 43 -0.28 1.25 -36.91
CA PRO A 43 -0.16 2.63 -37.35
C PRO A 43 0.45 2.66 -38.75
N SER A 44 -0.18 3.34 -39.69
CA SER A 44 0.43 3.63 -40.98
C SER A 44 1.68 4.48 -40.74
N LEU A 45 2.84 3.86 -40.93
CA LEU A 45 4.15 4.48 -40.81
C LEU A 45 4.22 5.69 -41.75
N ILE A 46 4.14 6.90 -41.21
CA ILE A 46 4.78 8.03 -41.86
C ILE A 46 6.26 7.94 -41.47
N ALA A 47 7.02 7.30 -42.35
CA ALA A 47 8.47 7.40 -42.36
C ALA A 47 8.84 8.82 -42.81
N ASP A 48 9.55 9.54 -41.95
CA ASP A 48 10.92 9.90 -42.31
C ASP A 48 11.76 10.10 -41.04
N ALA A 49 12.69 9.17 -40.87
CA ALA A 49 13.73 9.25 -39.87
C ALA A 49 14.85 10.13 -40.45
N THR A 50 14.99 11.34 -39.90
CA THR A 50 16.31 11.93 -39.74
C THR A 50 16.56 12.13 -38.25
N ALA A 51 17.40 11.26 -37.71
CA ALA A 51 17.89 11.37 -36.35
C ALA A 51 18.81 12.59 -36.28
N SER A 52 18.33 13.67 -35.65
CA SER A 52 19.17 14.69 -35.06
C SER A 52 19.00 14.62 -33.54
N SER A 53 20.09 14.31 -32.86
CA SER A 53 20.20 14.28 -31.41
C SER A 53 20.33 15.71 -30.86
N SER A 54 19.32 16.20 -30.16
CA SER A 54 19.52 17.33 -29.24
C SER A 54 18.52 17.30 -28.07
N GLY A 55 19.05 17.16 -26.85
CA GLY A 55 18.36 17.43 -25.59
C GLY A 55 17.42 16.33 -25.10
N ALA A 56 17.94 15.34 -24.36
CA ALA A 56 17.08 14.42 -23.62
C ALA A 56 16.36 15.19 -22.50
N VAL A 57 15.11 15.58 -22.76
CA VAL A 57 14.23 16.20 -21.78
C VAL A 57 14.04 15.26 -20.59
N ARG A 58 14.54 15.65 -19.41
CA ARG A 58 14.48 14.85 -18.19
C ARG A 58 13.14 15.09 -17.49
N VAL A 59 12.25 14.09 -17.54
CA VAL A 59 10.93 14.15 -16.91
C VAL A 59 10.97 13.47 -15.53
N PRO A 60 10.39 14.06 -14.46
CA PRO A 60 10.36 13.44 -13.14
C PRO A 60 9.66 12.07 -13.12
N ARG A 61 10.15 11.11 -12.31
CA ARG A 61 9.51 9.77 -12.14
C ARG A 61 8.04 9.88 -11.74
N ARG A 62 7.72 10.82 -10.85
CA ARG A 62 6.36 11.10 -10.40
C ARG A 62 5.39 11.45 -11.54
N PHE A 63 5.88 12.13 -12.58
CA PHE A 63 5.07 12.39 -13.77
C PHE A 63 4.74 11.08 -14.49
N LEU A 64 5.72 10.19 -14.67
CA LEU A 64 5.52 8.91 -15.35
C LEU A 64 4.51 8.04 -14.60
N ASP A 65 4.55 8.02 -13.27
CA ASP A 65 3.61 7.26 -12.44
C ASP A 65 2.18 7.82 -12.48
N LEU A 66 2.03 9.14 -12.53
CA LEU A 66 0.73 9.79 -12.76
C LEU A 66 0.25 9.55 -14.20
N GLY A 67 1.18 9.62 -15.15
CA GLY A 67 0.93 9.47 -16.57
C GLY A 67 0.37 8.11 -16.92
N ARG A 68 1.00 7.04 -16.42
CA ARG A 68 0.52 5.66 -16.60
C ARG A 68 -0.89 5.45 -16.06
N ARG A 69 -1.22 6.05 -14.90
CA ARG A 69 -2.54 5.95 -14.29
C ARG A 69 -3.60 6.77 -15.00
N ALA A 70 -3.26 7.99 -15.41
CA ALA A 70 -4.19 8.86 -16.14
C ALA A 70 -4.41 8.39 -17.59
N ALA A 71 -3.44 7.72 -18.20
CA ALA A 71 -3.59 7.09 -19.53
C ALA A 71 -4.61 5.96 -19.53
N ALA A 72 -4.78 5.32 -18.38
CA ALA A 72 -5.80 4.33 -18.16
C ALA A 72 -7.18 5.01 -18.30
N ALA A 73 -7.47 6.04 -17.49
CA ALA A 73 -8.77 6.73 -17.35
C ALA A 73 -9.73 6.73 -18.57
N SER A 74 -11.04 6.59 -18.34
CA SER A 74 -12.03 6.65 -19.42
C SER A 74 -12.32 8.07 -19.97
N ASP A 75 -11.71 9.11 -19.40
CA ASP A 75 -11.90 10.49 -19.84
C ASP A 75 -11.27 10.73 -21.24
N PRO A 76 -12.05 11.20 -22.24
CA PRO A 76 -11.52 11.45 -23.58
C PRO A 76 -10.47 12.56 -23.64
N ALA A 77 -10.44 13.47 -22.65
CA ALA A 77 -9.46 14.54 -22.56
C ALA A 77 -8.12 14.10 -21.91
N ARG A 78 -7.99 12.86 -21.44
CA ARG A 78 -6.82 12.41 -20.69
C ARG A 78 -5.49 12.62 -21.41
N TRP A 79 -5.45 12.32 -22.70
CA TRP A 79 -4.25 12.47 -23.53
C TRP A 79 -3.85 13.93 -23.73
N GLN A 80 -4.86 14.81 -23.83
CA GLN A 80 -4.65 16.25 -23.91
C GLN A 80 -4.12 16.80 -22.58
N ILE A 81 -4.73 16.43 -21.46
CA ILE A 81 -4.31 16.85 -20.12
C ILE A 81 -2.89 16.35 -19.79
N LEU A 82 -2.55 15.13 -20.20
CA LEU A 82 -1.20 14.57 -20.08
C LEU A 82 -0.19 15.39 -20.87
N TYR A 83 -0.50 15.73 -22.13
CA TYR A 83 0.40 16.48 -22.98
C TYR A 83 0.57 17.93 -22.53
N GLU A 84 -0.50 18.58 -22.09
CA GLU A 84 -0.44 19.93 -21.49
C GLU A 84 0.45 19.95 -20.25
N THR A 85 0.29 18.97 -19.36
CA THR A 85 1.09 18.91 -18.14
C THR A 85 2.57 18.63 -18.44
N LEU A 86 2.83 17.76 -19.41
CA LEU A 86 4.18 17.48 -19.88
C LEU A 86 4.82 18.72 -20.53
N TRP A 87 4.09 19.43 -21.39
CA TRP A 87 4.59 20.63 -22.06
C TRP A 87 5.03 21.68 -21.04
N ARG A 88 4.20 21.94 -20.02
CA ARG A 88 4.46 22.91 -18.95
C ARG A 88 5.63 22.49 -18.05
N LEU A 89 5.76 21.19 -17.77
CA LEU A 89 6.92 20.65 -17.04
C LEU A 89 8.25 20.90 -17.76
N VAL A 90 8.22 20.90 -19.09
CA VAL A 90 9.41 21.04 -19.93
C VAL A 90 9.74 22.50 -20.21
N HIS A 91 8.74 23.33 -20.48
CA HIS A 91 8.94 24.69 -20.98
C HIS A 91 8.65 25.81 -19.96
N GLU A 92 7.92 25.52 -18.87
CA GLU A 92 7.52 26.54 -17.88
C GLU A 92 8.15 26.31 -16.51
N ASN A 93 7.83 25.18 -15.87
CA ASN A 93 8.22 24.92 -14.48
C ASN A 93 8.52 23.43 -14.27
N HIS A 94 9.79 23.11 -14.02
CA HIS A 94 10.24 21.72 -13.78
C HIS A 94 9.71 21.13 -12.46
N ASP A 95 9.37 22.01 -11.49
CA ASP A 95 8.80 21.65 -10.19
C ASP A 95 7.26 21.68 -10.17
N LEU A 96 6.60 21.84 -11.33
CA LEU A 96 5.14 22.00 -11.44
C LEU A 96 4.35 20.98 -10.60
N LEU A 97 4.78 19.71 -10.57
CA LEU A 97 4.11 18.65 -9.82
C LEU A 97 4.06 18.86 -8.30
N ASN A 98 4.90 19.75 -7.75
CA ASN A 98 4.90 20.08 -6.32
C ASN A 98 3.85 21.13 -5.95
N ASP A 99 3.27 21.85 -6.91
CA ASP A 99 2.16 22.76 -6.65
C ASP A 99 0.82 22.02 -6.76
N ALA A 100 0.32 21.55 -5.63
CA ALA A 100 -0.96 20.86 -5.54
C ALA A 100 -2.17 21.76 -5.89
N ARG A 101 -1.99 23.08 -5.97
CA ARG A 101 -3.07 24.02 -6.34
C ARG A 101 -3.13 24.27 -7.84
N ASP A 102 -2.11 23.86 -8.59
CA ASP A 102 -2.08 24.04 -10.04
C ASP A 102 -3.26 23.29 -10.70
N PRO A 103 -4.09 23.96 -11.52
CA PRO A 103 -5.25 23.33 -12.15
C PRO A 103 -4.92 22.16 -13.08
N GLY A 104 -3.76 22.18 -13.74
CA GLY A 104 -3.29 21.07 -14.58
C GLY A 104 -2.89 19.86 -13.74
N VAL A 105 -2.13 20.07 -12.67
CA VAL A 105 -1.73 19.01 -11.74
C VAL A 105 -2.94 18.39 -11.04
N ARG A 106 -3.93 19.20 -10.64
CA ARG A 106 -5.18 18.71 -10.05
C ARG A 106 -5.99 17.85 -11.02
N ARG A 107 -6.12 18.28 -12.28
CA ARG A 107 -6.83 17.53 -13.32
C ARG A 107 -6.12 16.22 -13.66
N LEU A 108 -4.80 16.25 -13.84
CA LEU A 108 -4.00 15.03 -14.03
C LEU A 108 -4.11 14.09 -12.83
N GLY A 109 -4.10 14.65 -11.61
CA GLY A 109 -4.33 13.90 -10.38
C GLY A 109 -5.71 13.25 -10.34
N ALA A 110 -6.77 13.97 -10.74
CA ALA A 110 -8.12 13.42 -10.81
C ALA A 110 -8.24 12.29 -11.84
N LEU A 111 -7.68 12.46 -13.05
CA LEU A 111 -7.61 11.39 -14.06
C LEU A 111 -6.87 10.15 -13.55
N ALA A 112 -5.73 10.34 -12.88
CA ALA A 112 -4.96 9.25 -12.29
C ALA A 112 -5.68 8.54 -11.12
N MET A 113 -6.84 9.06 -10.69
CA MET A 113 -7.75 8.47 -9.71
C MET A 113 -9.06 7.97 -10.34
N GLN A 114 -9.30 8.19 -11.64
CA GLN A 114 -10.55 7.88 -12.33
C GLN A 114 -10.60 6.48 -12.95
N GLU A 115 -9.52 5.69 -12.91
CA GLU A 115 -9.59 4.30 -13.35
C GLU A 115 -9.40 3.27 -12.25
N SER A 116 -10.56 2.90 -11.72
CA SER A 116 -10.90 1.60 -11.20
C SER A 116 -12.29 1.12 -11.67
N GLU A 117 -12.74 1.57 -12.85
CA GLU A 117 -13.97 1.06 -13.48
C GLU A 117 -13.59 0.02 -14.54
N GLY A 118 -13.31 -1.20 -14.08
CA GLY A 118 -12.93 -2.34 -14.94
C GLY A 118 -12.69 -3.67 -14.20
N GLU A 119 -12.60 -3.65 -12.87
CA GLU A 119 -12.79 -4.78 -11.95
C GLU A 119 -13.55 -4.23 -10.73
N PRO A 120 -14.34 -5.02 -9.98
CA PRO A 120 -15.08 -4.47 -8.84
C PRO A 120 -14.11 -4.03 -7.74
N GLU A 121 -13.70 -2.76 -7.75
CA GLU A 121 -13.22 -2.08 -6.56
C GLU A 121 -14.41 -1.88 -5.62
N GLY A 122 -14.34 -2.49 -4.44
CA GLY A 122 -15.33 -2.25 -3.39
C GLY A 122 -15.37 -3.33 -2.31
N GLU A 123 -14.97 -4.55 -2.63
CA GLU A 123 -15.04 -5.65 -1.65
C GLU A 123 -13.68 -6.07 -1.10
N GLY A 124 -12.57 -5.75 -1.78
CA GLY A 124 -11.24 -6.22 -1.37
C GLY A 124 -11.22 -7.73 -1.18
N ALA A 125 -10.87 -8.19 0.02
CA ALA A 125 -10.91 -9.61 0.37
C ALA A 125 -12.31 -10.15 0.71
N ALA A 126 -13.36 -9.32 0.85
CA ALA A 126 -14.65 -9.73 1.41
C ALA A 126 -15.30 -10.92 0.68
N ARG A 127 -15.29 -10.90 -0.66
CA ARG A 127 -15.77 -12.02 -1.50
C ARG A 127 -15.03 -13.34 -1.30
N LEU A 128 -13.82 -13.28 -0.75
CA LEU A 128 -12.94 -14.43 -0.53
C LEU A 128 -13.08 -14.99 0.88
N VAL A 129 -13.73 -14.27 1.80
CA VAL A 129 -13.91 -14.69 3.19
C VAL A 129 -15.15 -15.60 3.29
N PRO A 130 -15.00 -16.89 3.63
CA PRO A 130 -16.14 -17.77 3.81
C PRO A 130 -16.97 -17.34 5.04
N ALA A 131 -18.26 -17.09 4.85
CA ALA A 131 -19.16 -16.63 5.89
C ALA A 131 -19.29 -17.66 7.03
N GLY A 132 -19.19 -17.21 8.28
CA GLY A 132 -19.35 -18.06 9.48
C GLY A 132 -18.26 -19.11 9.68
N ALA A 133 -17.17 -19.05 8.91
CA ALA A 133 -16.09 -20.02 8.99
C ALA A 133 -15.23 -19.86 10.25
N GLY A 134 -14.81 -20.98 10.83
CA GLY A 134 -13.78 -21.01 11.87
C GLY A 134 -12.37 -20.74 11.31
N LEU A 135 -11.41 -20.49 12.20
CA LEU A 135 -10.04 -20.10 11.83
C LEU A 135 -9.33 -21.06 10.86
N ALA A 136 -9.60 -22.37 10.95
CA ALA A 136 -9.01 -23.35 10.04
C ALA A 136 -9.46 -23.13 8.59
N ALA A 137 -10.77 -22.96 8.37
CA ALA A 137 -11.32 -22.70 7.05
C ALA A 137 -10.94 -21.30 6.53
N LEU A 138 -10.92 -20.30 7.41
CA LEU A 138 -10.42 -18.96 7.07
C LEU A 138 -8.97 -18.99 6.60
N ARG A 139 -8.10 -19.74 7.28
CA ARG A 139 -6.69 -19.90 6.89
C ARG A 139 -6.54 -20.53 5.51
N VAL A 140 -7.30 -21.58 5.21
CA VAL A 140 -7.28 -22.25 3.91
C VAL A 140 -7.72 -21.28 2.81
N ALA A 141 -8.82 -20.55 3.02
CA ALA A 141 -9.31 -19.58 2.04
C ALA A 141 -8.35 -18.39 1.85
N ALA A 142 -7.72 -17.92 2.92
CA ALA A 142 -6.78 -16.79 2.85
C ALA A 142 -5.53 -17.11 2.02
N ALA A 143 -5.11 -18.38 1.96
CA ALA A 143 -3.91 -18.80 1.23
C ALA A 143 -3.95 -18.53 -0.28
N SER A 144 -5.14 -18.36 -0.85
CA SER A 144 -5.36 -17.99 -2.26
C SER A 144 -5.90 -16.56 -2.41
N CYS A 145 -5.76 -15.71 -1.39
CA CYS A 145 -6.35 -14.39 -1.39
C CYS A 145 -5.72 -13.46 -2.45
N THR A 146 -6.57 -12.96 -3.35
CA THR A 146 -6.21 -11.97 -4.39
C THR A 146 -6.89 -10.60 -4.18
N GLY A 147 -7.36 -10.31 -2.97
CA GLY A 147 -8.13 -9.09 -2.67
C GLY A 147 -7.39 -7.75 -2.82
N CYS A 148 -6.07 -7.74 -3.01
CA CYS A 148 -5.27 -6.56 -3.36
C CYS A 148 -3.92 -6.97 -3.97
N ASP A 149 -3.23 -6.10 -4.71
CA ASP A 149 -2.02 -6.45 -5.48
C ASP A 149 -0.82 -6.99 -4.67
N LEU A 150 -0.84 -6.91 -3.34
CA LEU A 150 0.25 -7.43 -2.51
C LEU A 150 0.49 -8.94 -2.69
N TYR A 151 -0.55 -9.71 -3.06
CA TYR A 151 -0.39 -11.16 -3.32
C TYR A 151 0.56 -11.44 -4.49
N ARG A 152 0.70 -10.50 -5.44
CA ARG A 152 1.51 -10.70 -6.66
C ARG A 152 3.01 -10.74 -6.37
N HIS A 153 3.45 -10.17 -5.25
CA HIS A 153 4.86 -9.96 -4.93
C HIS A 153 5.30 -10.71 -3.67
N ALA A 154 4.40 -10.91 -2.72
CA ALA A 154 4.64 -11.73 -1.53
C ALA A 154 4.90 -13.20 -1.93
N THR A 155 5.66 -13.93 -1.11
CA THR A 155 5.87 -15.37 -1.34
C THR A 155 4.60 -16.15 -1.01
N GLN A 156 3.92 -15.80 0.08
CA GLN A 156 2.70 -16.46 0.51
C GLN A 156 1.88 -15.57 1.46
N THR A 157 0.65 -15.96 1.72
CA THR A 157 -0.14 -15.37 2.80
C THR A 157 0.40 -15.78 4.16
N VAL A 158 0.59 -14.82 5.06
CA VAL A 158 0.90 -15.07 6.47
C VAL A 158 -0.35 -14.77 7.31
N PHE A 159 -1.11 -15.82 7.55
CA PHE A 159 -2.31 -15.77 8.39
C PHE A 159 -1.98 -15.79 9.89
N GLY A 160 -2.91 -15.40 10.76
CA GLY A 160 -2.69 -15.41 12.21
C GLY A 160 -2.44 -16.80 12.78
N ARG A 161 -1.76 -16.90 13.92
CA ARG A 161 -1.47 -18.16 14.62
C ARG A 161 -1.80 -18.05 16.11
N GLY A 162 -2.29 -19.16 16.67
CA GLY A 162 -2.71 -19.26 18.07
C GLY A 162 -3.99 -20.09 18.20
N PRO A 163 -4.46 -20.30 19.44
CA PRO A 163 -5.66 -21.08 19.70
C PRO A 163 -6.93 -20.30 19.33
N ALA A 164 -8.01 -21.02 19.02
CA ALA A 164 -9.28 -20.40 18.59
C ALA A 164 -10.07 -19.73 19.72
N ASP A 165 -9.75 -20.11 20.96
CA ASP A 165 -10.30 -19.58 22.22
C ASP A 165 -9.33 -18.60 22.92
N ALA A 166 -8.37 -18.03 22.18
CA ALA A 166 -7.43 -17.07 22.72
C ALA A 166 -8.16 -15.85 23.33
N ARG A 167 -7.99 -15.64 24.64
CA ARG A 167 -8.52 -14.46 25.34
C ARG A 167 -7.85 -13.16 24.91
N ILE A 168 -6.59 -13.25 24.47
CA ILE A 168 -5.77 -12.11 24.04
C ILE A 168 -5.39 -12.31 22.57
N VAL A 169 -5.75 -11.33 21.73
CA VAL A 169 -5.31 -11.24 20.35
C VAL A 169 -4.33 -10.08 20.19
N LEU A 170 -3.21 -10.29 19.48
CA LEU A 170 -2.28 -9.23 19.11
C LEU A 170 -2.23 -9.04 17.59
N VAL A 171 -2.26 -7.79 17.15
CA VAL A 171 -2.32 -7.40 15.74
C VAL A 171 -1.13 -6.50 15.41
N GLY A 172 -0.23 -6.97 14.53
CA GLY A 172 0.82 -6.16 13.92
C GLY A 172 0.41 -5.47 12.62
N GLU A 173 1.37 -4.88 11.91
CA GLU A 173 1.12 -4.17 10.66
C GLU A 173 0.93 -5.14 9.48
N GLN A 174 1.99 -5.87 9.14
CA GLN A 174 2.07 -6.81 8.03
C GLN A 174 3.21 -7.81 8.28
N PRO A 175 3.33 -8.88 7.49
CA PRO A 175 4.46 -9.80 7.57
C PRO A 175 5.74 -9.10 7.12
N GLY A 176 6.88 -9.44 7.73
CA GLY A 176 8.20 -9.05 7.26
C GLY A 176 8.81 -10.10 6.32
N ASP A 177 10.09 -9.90 6.00
CA ASP A 177 10.86 -10.78 5.10
C ASP A 177 10.90 -12.23 5.59
N GLN A 178 11.20 -12.45 6.88
CA GLN A 178 11.27 -13.81 7.43
C GLN A 178 9.88 -14.43 7.60
N GLU A 179 8.88 -13.65 8.01
CA GLU A 179 7.51 -14.11 8.16
C GLU A 179 6.93 -14.60 6.83
N ASP A 180 7.16 -13.84 5.75
CA ASP A 180 6.71 -14.16 4.40
C ASP A 180 7.35 -15.44 3.84
N LEU A 181 8.62 -15.72 4.16
CA LEU A 181 9.27 -16.97 3.78
C LEU A 181 8.81 -18.16 4.64
N LYS A 182 8.64 -17.95 5.95
CA LYS A 182 8.31 -19.01 6.91
C LYS A 182 6.82 -19.30 7.05
N GLY A 183 5.93 -18.43 6.55
CA GLY A 183 4.48 -18.59 6.66
C GLY A 183 3.95 -18.49 8.10
N ALA A 184 4.61 -17.68 8.94
CA ALA A 184 4.25 -17.51 10.34
C ALA A 184 4.48 -16.06 10.80
N PRO A 185 3.59 -15.47 11.62
CA PRO A 185 3.73 -14.09 12.06
C PRO A 185 4.73 -13.96 13.23
N PHE A 186 5.51 -12.87 13.23
CA PHE A 186 6.52 -12.54 14.27
C PHE A 186 7.54 -13.67 14.50
N VAL A 187 8.29 -14.02 13.45
CA VAL A 187 9.34 -15.07 13.48
C VAL A 187 10.71 -14.58 12.98
N GLY A 188 10.83 -13.29 12.67
CA GLY A 188 12.08 -12.58 12.43
C GLY A 188 12.56 -11.78 13.65
N PRO A 189 13.48 -10.81 13.46
CA PRO A 189 14.11 -10.08 14.57
C PRO A 189 13.11 -9.31 15.45
N ALA A 190 12.06 -8.75 14.85
CA ALA A 190 10.99 -8.11 15.61
C ALA A 190 10.18 -9.13 16.44
N GLY A 191 10.08 -10.37 15.96
CA GLY A 191 9.50 -11.49 16.71
C GLY A 191 10.34 -11.86 17.93
N GLU A 192 11.67 -11.87 17.81
CA GLU A 192 12.56 -12.14 18.95
C GLU A 192 12.41 -11.09 20.07
N VAL A 193 12.34 -9.79 19.71
CA VAL A 193 12.05 -8.72 20.68
C VAL A 193 10.67 -8.89 21.29
N PHE A 194 9.69 -9.30 20.49
CA PHE A 194 8.33 -9.53 20.94
C PHE A 194 8.25 -10.69 21.95
N ASP A 195 8.84 -11.84 21.63
CA ASP A 195 8.86 -13.01 22.49
C ASP A 195 9.59 -12.73 23.82
N ARG A 196 10.70 -11.97 23.77
CA ARG A 196 11.39 -11.48 24.97
C ARG A 196 10.47 -10.60 25.83
N ALA A 197 9.77 -9.65 25.21
CA ALA A 197 8.87 -8.75 25.93
C ALA A 197 7.67 -9.48 26.55
N LEU A 198 7.16 -10.53 25.90
CA LEU A 198 6.13 -11.41 26.46
C LEU A 198 6.66 -12.16 27.69
N ALA A 199 7.85 -12.75 27.60
CA ALA A 199 8.49 -13.47 28.70
C ALA A 199 8.70 -12.56 29.92
N ASP A 200 9.16 -11.33 29.71
CA ASP A 200 9.38 -10.32 30.77
C ASP A 200 8.10 -9.94 31.55
N VAL A 201 6.92 -10.15 30.96
CA VAL A 201 5.63 -9.88 31.60
C VAL A 201 4.84 -11.15 31.95
N GLY A 202 5.40 -12.33 31.71
CA GLY A 202 4.77 -13.61 32.01
C GLY A 202 3.61 -13.98 31.09
N LEU A 203 3.58 -13.49 29.85
CA LEU A 203 2.60 -13.90 28.85
C LEU A 203 3.14 -15.08 28.02
N GLU A 204 2.42 -16.19 28.02
CA GLU A 204 2.78 -17.41 27.26
C GLU A 204 2.34 -17.29 25.81
N ARG A 205 3.29 -17.35 24.86
CA ARG A 205 3.08 -17.16 23.42
C ARG A 205 1.99 -18.08 22.84
N GLU A 206 1.94 -19.31 23.31
CA GLU A 206 1.06 -20.39 22.87
C GLU A 206 -0.41 -20.15 23.24
N ARG A 207 -0.67 -19.29 24.24
CA ARG A 207 -2.01 -18.93 24.70
C ARG A 207 -2.56 -17.68 24.01
N LEU A 208 -1.74 -17.03 23.18
CA LEU A 208 -2.08 -15.81 22.45
C LEU A 208 -2.45 -16.16 21.00
N TYR A 209 -3.33 -15.37 20.41
CA TYR A 209 -3.51 -15.36 18.97
C TYR A 209 -2.85 -14.13 18.37
N VAL A 210 -1.94 -14.32 17.43
CA VAL A 210 -1.17 -13.23 16.84
C VAL A 210 -1.27 -13.21 15.34
N THR A 211 -1.55 -12.03 14.82
CA THR A 211 -1.84 -11.79 13.41
C THR A 211 -1.38 -10.39 12.99
N ASN A 212 -1.65 -10.01 11.76
CA ASN A 212 -1.33 -8.69 11.21
C ASN A 212 -2.55 -8.04 10.55
N ALA A 213 -2.57 -6.72 10.43
CA ALA A 213 -3.65 -6.01 9.74
C ALA A 213 -3.68 -6.33 8.23
N VAL A 214 -2.52 -6.60 7.63
CA VAL A 214 -2.35 -7.06 6.24
C VAL A 214 -1.69 -8.43 6.24
N LYS A 215 -2.10 -9.34 5.32
CA LYS A 215 -1.63 -10.74 5.31
C LYS A 215 -0.52 -11.05 4.30
N HIS A 216 -0.14 -10.09 3.46
CA HIS A 216 0.92 -10.25 2.46
C HIS A 216 2.02 -9.24 2.71
N PHE A 217 3.28 -9.63 2.52
CA PHE A 217 4.42 -8.76 2.72
C PHE A 217 4.56 -7.76 1.56
N LYS A 218 4.46 -6.47 1.89
CA LYS A 218 4.77 -5.39 0.96
C LYS A 218 6.24 -4.97 1.08
N PHE A 219 6.96 -5.04 -0.03
CA PHE A 219 8.35 -4.66 -0.10
C PHE A 219 8.73 -4.06 -1.45
N GLU A 220 9.87 -3.37 -1.47
CA GLU A 220 10.60 -3.00 -2.68
C GLU A 220 11.88 -3.85 -2.76
N ALA A 221 12.13 -4.46 -3.92
CA ALA A 221 13.33 -5.26 -4.13
C ALA A 221 14.52 -4.35 -4.46
N ARG A 222 15.60 -4.46 -3.69
CA ARG A 222 16.89 -3.79 -3.97
C ARG A 222 17.99 -4.84 -4.03
N GLY A 223 18.28 -5.31 -5.24
CA GLY A 223 19.14 -6.47 -5.45
C GLY A 223 18.52 -7.72 -4.82
N LYS A 224 19.27 -8.41 -3.95
CA LYS A 224 18.75 -9.58 -3.20
C LYS A 224 17.94 -9.22 -1.95
N ARG A 225 17.89 -7.94 -1.55
CA ARG A 225 17.23 -7.51 -0.31
C ARG A 225 15.78 -7.11 -0.57
N ARG A 226 14.88 -7.53 0.30
CA ARG A 226 13.47 -7.10 0.33
C ARG A 226 13.28 -6.02 1.37
N ILE A 227 13.08 -4.79 0.93
CA ILE A 227 12.96 -3.62 1.81
C ILE A 227 11.48 -3.40 2.12
N HIS A 228 11.10 -3.58 3.38
CA HIS A 228 9.74 -3.38 3.86
C HIS A 228 9.18 -2.00 3.50
N GLN A 229 7.95 -1.97 2.98
CA GLN A 229 7.19 -0.74 2.70
C GLN A 229 5.89 -0.75 3.48
N THR A 230 5.53 0.35 4.12
CA THR A 230 4.26 0.43 4.87
C THR A 230 3.05 0.22 3.94
N PRO A 231 2.04 -0.58 4.36
CA PRO A 231 0.81 -0.72 3.61
C PRO A 231 0.08 0.61 3.42
N ARG A 232 -0.51 0.80 2.24
CA ARG A 232 -1.37 1.94 1.92
C ARG A 232 -2.76 1.74 2.55
N ALA A 233 -3.51 2.82 2.67
CA ALA A 233 -4.85 2.79 3.24
C ALA A 233 -5.80 1.86 2.48
N ASN A 234 -5.70 1.80 1.14
CA ASN A 234 -6.49 0.89 0.31
C ASN A 234 -6.12 -0.59 0.52
N GLU A 235 -4.84 -0.90 0.73
CA GLU A 235 -4.38 -2.27 1.04
C GLU A 235 -4.87 -2.72 2.43
N LEU A 236 -4.85 -1.83 3.42
CA LEU A 236 -5.45 -2.07 4.74
C LEU A 236 -6.96 -2.31 4.65
N ALA A 237 -7.66 -1.47 3.89
CA ALA A 237 -9.10 -1.61 3.67
C ALA A 237 -9.42 -2.93 2.95
N ALA A 238 -8.65 -3.27 1.92
CA ALA A 238 -8.84 -4.50 1.17
C ALA A 238 -8.57 -5.75 2.00
N CYS A 239 -7.61 -5.72 2.93
CA CYS A 239 -7.29 -6.87 3.77
C CYS A 239 -8.16 -6.96 5.05
N ARG A 240 -8.86 -5.88 5.41
CA ARG A 240 -9.72 -5.79 6.60
C ARG A 240 -10.70 -6.96 6.78
N PRO A 241 -11.37 -7.47 5.73
CA PRO A 241 -12.30 -8.59 5.89
C PRO A 241 -11.67 -9.83 6.55
N TRP A 242 -10.40 -10.12 6.31
CA TRP A 242 -9.71 -11.22 6.98
C TRP A 242 -9.51 -10.98 8.47
N LEU A 243 -9.08 -9.76 8.85
CA LEU A 243 -8.90 -9.40 10.25
C LEU A 243 -10.24 -9.41 11.00
N ASP A 244 -11.29 -8.86 10.39
CA ASP A 244 -12.63 -8.86 10.99
C ASP A 244 -13.14 -10.30 11.16
N ALA A 245 -12.86 -11.20 10.22
CA ALA A 245 -13.22 -12.62 10.33
C ALA A 245 -12.44 -13.37 11.42
N GLU A 246 -11.12 -13.15 11.54
CA GLU A 246 -10.32 -13.72 12.66
C GLU A 246 -10.87 -13.26 14.01
N LEU A 247 -11.12 -11.96 14.17
CA LEU A 247 -11.61 -11.38 15.42
C LEU A 247 -13.05 -11.82 15.73
N ALA A 248 -13.92 -11.98 14.72
CA ALA A 248 -15.27 -12.49 14.90
C ALA A 248 -15.31 -13.98 15.26
N ALA A 249 -14.34 -14.77 14.76
CA ALA A 249 -14.20 -16.17 15.11
C ALA A 249 -13.67 -16.36 16.54
N ILE A 250 -12.73 -15.51 16.98
CA ILE A 250 -12.08 -15.64 18.30
C ILE A 250 -12.87 -14.94 19.41
N LYS A 251 -13.43 -13.76 19.13
CA LYS A 251 -14.10 -12.86 20.10
C LYS A 251 -13.23 -12.61 21.35
N PRO A 252 -12.04 -11.99 21.19
CA PRO A 252 -11.09 -11.83 22.28
C PRO A 252 -11.63 -10.90 23.38
N GLU A 253 -11.22 -11.15 24.62
CA GLU A 253 -11.46 -10.23 25.73
C GLU A 253 -10.51 -9.03 25.70
N ILE A 254 -9.28 -9.25 25.22
CA ILE A 254 -8.27 -8.22 25.06
C ILE A 254 -7.71 -8.21 23.63
N LEU A 255 -7.71 -7.04 23.00
CA LEU A 255 -7.09 -6.81 21.69
C LEU A 255 -5.90 -5.85 21.83
N VAL A 256 -4.71 -6.28 21.40
CA VAL A 256 -3.48 -5.49 21.49
C VAL A 256 -3.02 -5.09 20.09
N CYS A 257 -2.92 -3.78 19.84
CA CYS A 257 -2.39 -3.23 18.60
C CYS A 257 -0.89 -2.96 18.73
N LEU A 258 -0.08 -3.67 17.96
CA LEU A 258 1.37 -3.50 17.92
C LEU A 258 1.70 -2.46 16.84
N GLY A 259 1.95 -1.22 17.25
CA GLY A 259 2.34 -0.11 16.37
C GLY A 259 1.18 0.74 15.83
N ALA A 260 1.57 1.84 15.17
CA ALA A 260 0.63 2.86 14.70
C ALA A 260 -0.33 2.36 13.62
N THR A 261 0.13 1.52 12.69
CA THR A 261 -0.70 1.03 11.58
C THR A 261 -1.80 0.08 12.06
N ALA A 262 -1.45 -0.89 12.92
CA ALA A 262 -2.43 -1.76 13.58
C ALA A 262 -3.42 -0.94 14.42
N ALA A 263 -2.92 0.01 15.21
CA ALA A 263 -3.77 0.86 16.04
C ALA A 263 -4.73 1.71 15.20
N ARG A 264 -4.30 2.25 14.06
CA ARG A 264 -5.18 2.99 13.14
C ARG A 264 -6.20 2.09 12.44
N ALA A 265 -5.86 0.83 12.16
CA ALA A 265 -6.81 -0.12 11.59
C ALA A 265 -7.97 -0.42 12.56
N ILE A 266 -7.67 -0.45 13.87
CA ILE A 266 -8.64 -0.75 14.94
C ILE A 266 -9.36 0.50 15.47
N PHE A 267 -8.62 1.53 15.90
CA PHE A 267 -9.16 2.76 16.50
C PHE A 267 -9.51 3.86 15.49
N GLY A 268 -9.05 3.75 14.24
CA GLY A 268 -9.28 4.74 13.18
C GLY A 268 -8.09 5.69 12.95
N ALA A 269 -8.18 6.47 11.87
CA ALA A 269 -7.07 7.28 11.35
C ALA A 269 -6.53 8.35 12.31
N GLY A 270 -7.34 8.80 13.28
CA GLY A 270 -6.97 9.83 14.26
C GLY A 270 -6.01 9.36 15.36
N PHE A 271 -5.78 8.04 15.49
CA PHE A 271 -4.97 7.48 16.57
C PHE A 271 -3.49 7.88 16.49
N ARG A 272 -2.91 8.31 17.61
CA ARG A 272 -1.50 8.74 17.71
C ARG A 272 -0.75 7.89 18.73
N ILE A 273 0.10 6.99 18.23
CA ILE A 273 0.78 5.99 19.07
C ILE A 273 1.53 6.56 20.28
N MET A 274 2.29 7.65 20.09
CA MET A 274 3.08 8.23 21.17
C MET A 274 2.23 8.93 22.25
N LYS A 275 0.99 9.29 21.94
CA LYS A 275 0.08 9.98 22.86
C LYS A 275 -0.90 9.02 23.54
N ASP A 276 -1.37 8.03 22.78
CA ASP A 276 -2.57 7.26 23.14
C ASP A 276 -2.26 5.82 23.58
N ARG A 277 -1.01 5.36 23.48
CA ARG A 277 -0.58 4.03 23.95
C ARG A 277 -0.80 3.82 25.46
N GLY A 278 -0.79 2.57 25.89
CA GLY A 278 -0.88 2.23 27.32
C GLY A 278 -2.26 2.47 27.96
N ARG A 279 -3.30 2.70 27.15
CA ARG A 279 -4.66 2.98 27.61
C ARG A 279 -5.63 1.97 27.03
N PHE A 280 -6.48 1.40 27.89
CA PHE A 280 -7.58 0.55 27.45
C PHE A 280 -8.76 1.40 26.97
N ALA A 281 -9.37 0.95 25.88
CA ALA A 281 -10.64 1.45 25.38
C ALA A 281 -11.46 0.30 24.79
N ALA A 282 -12.78 0.37 24.87
CA ALA A 282 -13.65 -0.60 24.21
C ALA A 282 -13.69 -0.34 22.70
N THR A 283 -13.76 -1.42 21.91
CA THR A 283 -13.99 -1.38 20.46
C THR A 283 -15.05 -2.40 20.09
N ARG A 284 -15.46 -2.42 18.82
CA ARG A 284 -16.43 -3.42 18.33
C ARG A 284 -15.94 -4.87 18.38
N TRP A 285 -14.64 -5.11 18.54
CA TRP A 285 -14.06 -6.46 18.56
C TRP A 285 -13.74 -6.99 19.96
N ALA A 286 -13.48 -6.10 20.92
CA ALA A 286 -13.10 -6.48 22.27
C ALA A 286 -13.50 -5.40 23.29
N PRO A 287 -13.92 -5.80 24.51
CA PRO A 287 -14.22 -4.87 25.58
C PRO A 287 -12.98 -4.09 26.05
N ARG A 288 -11.79 -4.68 25.90
CA ARG A 288 -10.52 -4.06 26.26
C ARG A 288 -9.58 -4.08 25.05
N THR A 289 -9.33 -2.92 24.46
CA THR A 289 -8.37 -2.74 23.37
C THR A 289 -7.30 -1.76 23.81
N ILE A 290 -6.04 -2.09 23.56
CA ILE A 290 -4.88 -1.26 23.90
C ILE A 290 -3.91 -1.22 22.73
N ALA A 291 -3.16 -0.14 22.58
CA ALA A 291 -2.06 -0.06 21.63
C ALA A 291 -0.72 0.10 22.36
N THR A 292 0.34 -0.45 21.78
CA THR A 292 1.72 -0.31 22.23
C THR A 292 2.66 -0.14 21.03
N LEU A 293 3.94 0.12 21.28
CA LEU A 293 4.95 0.22 20.23
C LEU A 293 5.07 -1.10 19.46
N HIS A 294 5.37 -1.01 18.16
CA HIS A 294 5.71 -2.22 17.41
C HIS A 294 7.11 -2.69 17.84
N PRO A 295 7.35 -4.00 18.03
CA PRO A 295 8.67 -4.53 18.40
C PRO A 295 9.81 -4.10 17.45
N SER A 296 9.52 -3.94 16.16
CA SER A 296 10.50 -3.42 15.19
C SER A 296 10.93 -1.96 15.43
N ALA A 297 10.16 -1.17 16.18
CA ALA A 297 10.57 0.18 16.56
C ALA A 297 11.74 0.17 17.55
N VAL A 298 11.78 -0.84 18.43
CA VAL A 298 12.89 -1.05 19.38
C VAL A 298 14.20 -1.23 18.59
N LEU A 299 14.19 -2.10 17.58
CA LEU A 299 15.33 -2.37 16.69
C LEU A 299 15.77 -1.18 15.82
N ARG A 300 15.00 -0.09 15.80
CA ARG A 300 15.29 1.13 15.06
C ARG A 300 15.76 2.27 15.97
N GLY A 301 16.05 1.99 17.24
CA GLY A 301 16.73 2.95 18.10
C GLY A 301 18.06 3.38 17.50
N GLU A 302 18.35 4.68 17.55
CA GLU A 302 19.59 5.28 17.05
C GLU A 302 20.80 4.91 17.93
N ASP A 303 20.54 4.66 19.22
CA ASP A 303 21.53 4.26 20.22
C ASP A 303 20.96 3.24 21.25
N PRO A 304 21.81 2.58 22.05
CA PRO A 304 21.37 1.60 23.04
C PRO A 304 20.44 2.16 24.12
N ALA A 305 20.55 3.44 24.47
CA ALA A 305 19.69 4.06 25.48
C ALA A 305 18.28 4.28 24.93
N GLN A 306 18.16 4.69 23.67
CA GLN A 306 16.88 4.81 22.99
C GLN A 306 16.24 3.44 22.75
N GLU A 307 17.01 2.43 22.34
CA GLU A 307 16.53 1.05 22.22
C GLU A 307 15.95 0.55 23.56
N ALA A 308 16.70 0.70 24.66
CA ALA A 308 16.25 0.30 26.00
C ALA A 308 14.97 1.04 26.43
N LYS A 309 14.89 2.35 26.14
CA LYS A 309 13.69 3.15 26.43
C LYS A 309 12.47 2.66 25.64
N LEU A 310 12.62 2.41 24.34
CA LEU A 310 11.53 1.90 23.49
C LEU A 310 11.08 0.50 23.93
N TYR A 311 12.04 -0.35 24.33
CA TYR A 311 11.75 -1.67 24.88
C TYR A 311 10.99 -1.58 26.20
N GLN A 312 11.44 -0.72 27.11
CA GLN A 312 10.78 -0.52 28.39
C GLN A 312 9.33 -0.04 28.21
N MET A 313 9.11 0.91 27.29
CA MET A 313 7.76 1.35 26.93
C MET A 313 6.91 0.15 26.49
N LEU A 314 7.39 -0.67 25.54
CA LEU A 314 6.68 -1.87 25.08
C LEU A 314 6.28 -2.79 26.24
N VAL A 315 7.24 -3.10 27.13
CA VAL A 315 7.03 -3.96 28.31
C VAL A 315 6.02 -3.36 29.30
N GLU A 316 6.06 -2.04 29.54
CA GLU A 316 5.10 -1.35 30.43
C GLU A 316 3.65 -1.55 29.96
N ASP A 317 3.38 -1.40 28.67
CA ASP A 317 2.03 -1.59 28.13
C ASP A 317 1.62 -3.07 28.13
N LEU A 318 2.54 -3.99 27.82
CA LEU A 318 2.26 -5.43 27.86
C LEU A 318 2.00 -5.92 29.29
N ARG A 319 2.62 -5.28 30.29
CA ARG A 319 2.33 -5.56 31.70
C ARG A 319 0.90 -5.22 32.07
N LEU A 320 0.33 -4.14 31.52
CA LEU A 320 -1.09 -3.81 31.70
C LEU A 320 -2.01 -4.88 31.08
N VAL A 321 -1.58 -5.53 30.00
CA VAL A 321 -2.31 -6.64 29.39
C VAL A 321 -2.23 -7.90 30.26
N ALA A 322 -1.05 -8.20 30.80
CA ALA A 322 -0.83 -9.39 31.62
C ALA A 322 -1.64 -9.38 32.94
N THR A 323 -1.95 -8.20 33.47
CA THR A 323 -2.67 -8.02 34.75
C THR A 323 -4.17 -7.75 34.61
N ALA A 324 -4.68 -7.69 33.37
CA ALA A 324 -6.07 -7.35 33.06
C ALA A 324 -6.98 -8.60 32.97
#